data_AF-A0A5B7SZN0-F1
#
_entry.id   AF-A0A5B7SZN0-F1
#
_cell.length_a   1.000
_cell.length_b   1.000
_cell.length_c   1.000
_cell.angle_alpha   90.00
_cell.angle_beta   90.00
_cell.angle_gamma   90.00
#
_symmetry.space_group_name_H-M   'P 1'
#
loop_
_entity.id
_entity.type
_entity.pdbx_description
1 polymer ?
#
loop_
_entity_poly.entity_id
_entity_poly.type
_entity_poly.pdbx_seq_one_letter_code
_entity_poly.pdbx_strand_id
1 'polypeptide(L)'
;MLEGIIGGILGLIGVGISLYYSNKINKENQKFQKELEEKRSADEIWRRKYEVLVKLIGYRFDFSGKESLSAINSIAALFYDSDDVMNAVKDFYDYSTLPGVVKNTETSNDKLVTLYMAIYSDLGIDKNVDKSFLKRVFLYDSRQDKN
;
A
#
# COMPACT_ATOMS: atom_id res chain seq x y z
N MET A 1 59.58 14.69 -36.27
CA MET A 1 59.49 14.62 -34.79
C MET A 1 58.24 15.31 -34.24
N LEU A 2 57.75 16.39 -34.88
CA LEU A 2 56.55 17.14 -34.44
C LEU A 2 55.22 16.37 -34.58
N GLU A 3 55.07 15.54 -35.63
CA GLU A 3 53.81 14.83 -35.91
C GLU A 3 53.44 13.74 -34.88
N GLY A 4 54.42 13.08 -34.26
CA GLY A 4 54.18 12.09 -33.22
C GLY A 4 53.72 12.69 -31.88
N ILE A 5 54.12 13.92 -31.59
CA ILE A 5 53.73 14.65 -30.36
C ILE A 5 52.27 15.12 -30.46
N ILE A 6 51.86 15.59 -31.65
CA ILE A 6 50.49 16.07 -31.90
C ILE A 6 49.48 14.90 -31.81
N GLY A 7 49.83 13.72 -32.35
CA GLY A 7 49.01 12.51 -32.22
C GLY A 7 48.86 12.03 -30.77
N GLY A 8 49.92 12.10 -29.96
CA GLY A 8 49.89 11.72 -28.56
C GLY A 8 49.00 12.63 -27.70
N ILE A 9 49.02 13.94 -27.94
CA ILE A 9 48.20 14.93 -27.21
C ILE A 9 46.71 14.75 -27.53
N LEU A 10 46.35 14.53 -28.79
CA LEU A 10 44.96 14.29 -29.20
C LEU A 10 44.40 12.99 -28.60
N GLY A 11 45.22 11.94 -28.49
CA GLY A 11 44.83 10.69 -27.83
C GLY A 11 44.47 10.87 -26.36
N LEU A 12 45.25 11.66 -25.60
CA LEU A 12 44.98 11.93 -24.20
C LEU A 12 43.71 12.76 -23.98
N ILE A 13 43.44 13.74 -24.86
CA ILE A 13 42.20 14.52 -24.82
C ILE A 13 40.98 13.62 -25.06
N GLY A 14 41.05 12.71 -26.03
CA GLY A 14 39.98 11.76 -26.32
C GLY A 14 39.68 10.84 -25.13
N VAL A 15 40.71 10.31 -24.47
CA VAL A 15 40.55 9.49 -23.25
C VAL A 15 39.91 10.30 -22.12
N GLY A 16 40.33 11.55 -21.91
CA GLY A 16 39.78 12.42 -20.88
C GLY A 16 38.28 12.70 -21.08
N ILE A 17 37.87 13.02 -22.30
CA ILE A 17 36.44 13.25 -22.64
C ILE A 17 35.63 11.97 -22.44
N SER A 18 36.16 10.82 -22.87
CA SER A 18 35.50 9.51 -22.70
C SER A 18 35.29 9.16 -21.23
N LEU A 19 36.31 9.35 -20.39
CA LEU A 19 36.21 9.12 -18.94
C LEU A 19 35.20 10.06 -18.29
N TYR A 20 35.15 11.34 -18.69
CA TYR A 20 34.18 12.30 -18.17
C TYR A 20 32.74 11.90 -18.49
N TYR A 21 32.45 11.59 -19.76
CA TYR A 21 31.13 11.13 -20.18
C TYR A 21 30.75 9.80 -19.53
N SER A 22 31.68 8.85 -19.46
CA SER A 22 31.48 7.55 -18.81
C SER A 22 31.09 7.73 -17.34
N ASN A 23 31.79 8.60 -16.60
CA ASN A 23 31.48 8.85 -15.19
C ASN A 23 30.12 9.56 -15.01
N LYS A 24 29.76 10.49 -15.91
CA LYS A 24 28.45 11.15 -15.89
C LYS A 24 27.31 10.16 -16.15
N ILE A 25 27.44 9.34 -17.20
CA ILE A 25 26.45 8.32 -17.57
C ILE A 25 26.30 7.29 -16.44
N ASN A 26 27.40 6.87 -15.81
CA ASN A 26 27.34 5.91 -14.71
C ASN A 26 26.56 6.48 -13.51
N LYS A 27 26.74 7.77 -13.18
CA LYS A 27 25.96 8.44 -12.12
C LYS A 27 24.48 8.56 -12.46
N GLU A 28 24.15 8.90 -13.71
CA GLU A 28 22.76 9.00 -14.17
C GLU A 28 22.08 7.63 -14.15
N ASN A 29 22.76 6.59 -14.63
CA ASN A 29 22.27 5.21 -14.57
C ASN A 29 22.05 4.74 -13.13
N GLN A 30 22.97 5.03 -12.21
CA GLN A 30 22.79 4.68 -10.79
C GLN A 30 21.56 5.35 -10.17
N LYS A 31 21.35 6.65 -10.46
CA LYS A 31 20.15 7.38 -9.99
C LYS A 31 18.89 6.75 -10.55
N PHE A 32 18.88 6.47 -11.85
CA PHE A 32 17.74 5.85 -12.51
C PHE A 32 17.42 4.47 -11.94
N GLN A 33 18.43 3.62 -11.68
CA GLN A 33 18.22 2.32 -11.04
C GLN A 33 17.64 2.49 -9.63
N LYS A 34 18.15 3.44 -8.85
CA LYS A 34 17.63 3.74 -7.51
C LYS A 34 16.16 4.19 -7.56
N GLU A 35 15.81 5.09 -8.48
CA GLU A 35 14.43 5.53 -8.68
C GLU A 35 13.50 4.39 -9.10
N LEU A 36 13.97 3.46 -9.94
CA LEU A 36 13.22 2.26 -10.32
C LEU A 36 13.02 1.31 -9.14
N GLU A 37 14.04 1.11 -8.30
CA GLU A 37 13.97 0.30 -7.10
C GLU A 37 13.00 0.90 -6.07
N GLU A 38 13.07 2.21 -5.85
CA GLU A 38 12.15 2.94 -4.97
C GLU A 38 10.70 2.84 -5.46
N LYS A 39 10.45 3.06 -6.76
CA LYS A 39 9.12 2.89 -7.36
C LYS A 39 8.61 1.46 -7.23
N ARG A 40 9.46 0.47 -7.55
CA ARG A 40 9.09 -0.94 -7.44
C ARG A 40 8.77 -1.34 -6.00
N SER A 41 9.52 -0.82 -5.03
CA SER A 41 9.26 -1.05 -3.60
C SER A 41 7.93 -0.44 -3.17
N ALA A 42 7.63 0.79 -3.59
CA ALA A 42 6.36 1.45 -3.32
C ALA A 42 5.18 0.68 -3.94
N ASP A 43 5.30 0.25 -5.20
CA ASP A 43 4.29 -0.55 -5.89
C ASP A 43 4.05 -1.90 -5.19
N GLU A 44 5.10 -2.53 -4.67
CA GLU A 44 4.97 -3.77 -3.90
C GLU A 44 4.24 -3.56 -2.57
N ILE A 45 4.54 -2.48 -1.85
CA ILE A 45 3.84 -2.12 -0.60
C ILE A 45 2.36 -1.86 -0.90
N TRP A 46 2.08 -1.05 -1.93
CA TRP A 46 0.71 -0.75 -2.35
C TRP A 46 -0.06 -2.04 -2.70
N ARG A 47 0.56 -2.95 -3.46
CA ARG A 47 -0.06 -4.24 -3.82
C ARG A 47 -0.37 -5.08 -2.58
N ARG A 48 0.53 -5.15 -1.60
CA ARG A 48 0.30 -5.88 -0.35
C ARG A 48 -0.82 -5.25 0.48
N LYS A 49 -0.88 -3.93 0.57
CA LYS A 49 -1.99 -3.19 1.20
C LYS A 49 -3.33 -3.53 0.51
N TYR A 50 -3.36 -3.55 -0.82
CA TYR A 50 -4.55 -3.93 -1.60
C TYR A 50 -4.95 -5.40 -1.40
N GLU A 51 -4.00 -6.33 -1.34
CA GLU A 51 -4.28 -7.74 -1.04
C GLU A 51 -4.94 -7.93 0.33
N VAL A 52 -4.55 -7.15 1.34
CA VAL A 52 -5.21 -7.14 2.65
C VAL A 52 -6.66 -6.66 2.54
N LEU A 53 -6.91 -5.57 1.81
CA LEU A 53 -8.27 -5.08 1.56
C LEU A 53 -9.15 -6.16 0.91
N VAL A 54 -8.65 -6.82 -0.15
CA VAL A 54 -9.37 -7.90 -0.84
C VAL A 54 -9.68 -9.06 0.11
N LYS A 55 -8.72 -9.46 0.97
CA LYS A 55 -8.96 -10.51 1.98
C LYS A 55 -10.03 -10.10 2.98
N LEU A 56 -9.96 -8.89 3.53
CA LEU A 56 -10.95 -8.40 4.49
C LEU A 56 -12.36 -8.35 3.88
N ILE A 57 -12.49 -7.96 2.61
CA ILE A 57 -13.77 -7.95 1.89
C ILE A 57 -14.26 -9.38 1.60
N GLY A 58 -13.35 -10.29 1.25
CA GLY A 58 -13.64 -11.69 0.96
C GLY A 58 -14.18 -12.45 2.17
N TYR A 59 -13.64 -12.16 3.36
CA TYR A 59 -14.04 -12.80 4.62
C TYR A 59 -14.95 -11.92 5.50
N ARG A 60 -15.65 -10.95 4.90
CA ARG A 60 -16.50 -9.97 5.60
C ARG A 60 -17.63 -10.54 6.47
N PHE A 61 -17.96 -11.83 6.35
CA PHE A 61 -19.01 -12.47 7.14
C PHE A 61 -18.46 -13.33 8.29
N ASP A 62 -17.15 -13.59 8.31
CA ASP A 62 -16.49 -14.36 9.37
C ASP A 62 -15.22 -13.65 9.84
N PHE A 63 -15.38 -12.66 10.72
CA PHE A 63 -14.26 -11.95 11.34
C PHE A 63 -13.56 -12.73 12.44
N SER A 64 -14.18 -13.80 12.93
CA SER A 64 -13.57 -14.76 13.88
C SER A 64 -12.67 -15.78 13.19
N GLY A 65 -12.81 -15.95 11.87
CA GLY A 65 -12.01 -16.85 11.06
C GLY A 65 -10.52 -16.50 11.08
N LYS A 66 -9.69 -17.54 10.92
CA LYS A 66 -8.23 -17.42 10.92
C LYS A 66 -7.75 -16.45 9.83
N GLU A 67 -8.42 -16.46 8.68
CA GLU A 67 -8.11 -15.65 7.51
C GLU A 67 -8.40 -14.17 7.76
N SER A 68 -9.55 -13.85 8.36
CA SER A 68 -9.91 -12.48 8.76
C SER A 68 -8.96 -11.94 9.83
N LEU A 69 -8.69 -12.72 10.87
CA LEU A 69 -7.74 -12.32 11.92
C LEU A 69 -6.33 -12.10 11.35
N SER A 70 -5.89 -12.97 10.44
CA SER A 70 -4.61 -12.79 9.74
C SER A 70 -4.61 -11.50 8.91
N ALA A 71 -5.71 -11.17 8.22
CA ALA A 71 -5.80 -9.96 7.43
C ALA A 71 -5.77 -8.71 8.32
N ILE A 72 -6.52 -8.71 9.42
CA ILE A 72 -6.53 -7.58 10.37
C ILE A 72 -5.16 -7.39 11.03
N ASN A 73 -4.50 -8.47 11.46
CA ASN A 73 -3.13 -8.39 12.00
C ASN A 73 -2.13 -7.83 10.97
N SER A 74 -2.35 -8.10 9.68
CA SER A 74 -1.51 -7.54 8.61
C SER A 74 -1.69 -6.03 8.47
N ILE A 75 -2.82 -5.47 8.89
CA ILE A 75 -3.08 -4.02 8.82
C ILE A 75 -2.04 -3.26 9.65
N ALA A 76 -1.76 -3.72 10.87
CA ALA A 76 -0.80 -3.07 11.76
C ALA A 76 0.63 -3.00 11.18
N ALA A 77 1.01 -4.00 10.37
CA ALA A 77 2.33 -4.04 9.75
C ALA A 77 2.39 -3.20 8.45
N LEU A 78 1.33 -3.22 7.65
CA LEU A 78 1.34 -2.60 6.32
C LEU A 78 0.89 -1.14 6.33
N PHE A 79 0.01 -0.75 7.25
CA PHE A 79 -0.58 0.58 7.35
C PHE A 79 -0.10 1.35 8.59
N TYR A 80 1.09 1.01 9.11
CA TYR A 80 1.66 1.65 10.30
C TYR A 80 1.86 3.16 10.15
N ASP A 81 1.95 3.64 8.91
CA ASP A 81 2.13 5.03 8.51
C ASP A 81 0.81 5.79 8.31
N SER A 82 -0.32 5.10 8.45
CA SER A 82 -1.66 5.62 8.19
C SER A 82 -2.47 5.77 9.47
N ASP A 83 -2.45 6.96 10.07
CA ASP A 83 -3.15 7.24 11.32
C ASP A 83 -4.66 6.94 11.21
N ASP A 84 -5.29 7.27 10.09
CA ASP A 84 -6.71 7.03 9.85
C ASP A 84 -7.06 5.54 9.86
N VAL A 85 -6.24 4.71 9.18
CA VAL A 85 -6.44 3.26 9.16
C VAL A 85 -6.20 2.67 10.55
N MET A 86 -5.14 3.09 11.23
CA MET A 86 -4.79 2.57 12.55
C MET A 86 -5.84 2.95 13.60
N ASN A 87 -6.42 4.15 13.52
CA ASN A 87 -7.52 4.56 14.39
C ASN A 87 -8.79 3.75 14.10
N ALA A 88 -9.14 3.54 12.83
CA ALA A 88 -10.31 2.77 12.46
C ALA A 88 -10.21 1.28 12.88
N VAL A 89 -9.02 0.68 12.79
CA VAL A 89 -8.76 -0.69 13.29
C VAL A 89 -8.94 -0.78 14.80
N LYS A 90 -8.38 0.17 15.57
CA LYS A 90 -8.55 0.22 17.03
C LYS A 90 -10.03 0.34 17.40
N ASP A 91 -10.73 1.28 16.76
CA ASP A 91 -12.16 1.50 16.98
C ASP A 91 -13.00 0.25 16.71
N PHE A 92 -12.64 -0.53 15.68
CA PHE A 92 -13.29 -1.80 15.36
C PHE A 92 -12.97 -2.89 16.38
N TYR A 93 -11.70 -3.06 16.76
CA TYR A 93 -11.26 -4.06 17.72
C TYR A 93 -11.81 -3.80 19.11
N ASP A 94 -11.72 -2.57 19.61
CA ASP A 94 -12.20 -2.19 20.93
C ASP A 94 -13.69 -2.53 21.04
N TYR A 95 -14.48 -2.16 20.04
CA TYR A 95 -15.90 -2.52 20.01
C TYR A 95 -16.15 -4.03 19.93
N SER A 96 -15.33 -4.76 19.16
CA SER A 96 -15.50 -6.19 18.92
C SER A 96 -15.03 -7.05 20.09
N THR A 97 -14.15 -6.55 20.96
CA THR A 97 -13.47 -7.34 22.00
C THR A 97 -13.77 -6.91 23.43
N LEU A 98 -14.25 -5.68 23.66
CA LEU A 98 -14.53 -5.21 25.02
C LEU A 98 -15.65 -6.02 25.70
N PRO A 99 -15.40 -6.60 26.88
CA PRO A 99 -16.42 -7.30 27.66
C PRO A 99 -17.42 -6.29 28.25
N GLY A 100 -18.71 -6.66 28.28
CA GLY A 100 -19.78 -5.86 28.90
C GLY A 100 -20.47 -4.83 28.00
N VAL A 101 -20.04 -4.69 26.74
CA VAL A 101 -20.74 -3.88 25.73
C VAL A 101 -21.85 -4.72 25.10
N VAL A 102 -23.09 -4.24 25.15
CA VAL A 102 -24.18 -4.80 24.33
C VAL A 102 -23.85 -4.50 22.87
N LYS A 103 -23.34 -5.51 22.15
CA LYS A 103 -22.93 -5.37 20.76
C LYS A 103 -24.17 -5.25 19.88
N ASN A 104 -24.42 -4.04 19.40
CA ASN A 104 -25.33 -3.79 18.29
C ASN A 104 -24.61 -4.13 16.96
N THR A 105 -25.24 -4.98 16.16
CA THR A 105 -24.80 -5.34 14.81
C THR A 105 -24.64 -4.12 13.91
N GLU A 106 -25.52 -3.12 14.03
CA GLU A 106 -25.45 -1.88 13.24
C GLU A 106 -24.18 -1.09 13.54
N THR A 107 -23.82 -0.92 14.82
CA THR A 107 -22.60 -0.22 15.22
C THR A 107 -21.34 -1.01 14.84
N SER A 108 -21.38 -2.34 14.91
CA SER A 108 -20.30 -3.21 14.42
C SER A 108 -20.04 -2.98 12.94
N ASN A 109 -21.12 -2.97 12.16
CA ASN A 109 -21.09 -2.77 10.73
C ASN A 109 -20.61 -1.38 10.35
N ASP A 110 -21.02 -0.35 11.09
CA ASP A 110 -20.57 1.03 10.86
C ASP A 110 -19.07 1.20 11.10
N LYS A 111 -18.54 0.56 12.15
CA LYS A 111 -17.09 0.55 12.43
C LYS A 111 -16.31 -0.19 11.35
N LEU A 112 -16.84 -1.33 10.88
CA LEU A 112 -16.24 -2.08 9.77
C LEU A 112 -16.22 -1.27 8.46
N VAL A 113 -17.34 -0.61 8.13
CA VAL A 113 -17.40 0.26 6.94
C VAL A 113 -16.42 1.43 7.07
N THR A 114 -16.25 1.98 8.27
CA THR A 114 -15.28 3.04 8.53
C THR A 114 -13.84 2.56 8.30
N LEU A 115 -13.51 1.35 8.77
CA LEU A 115 -12.24 0.70 8.47
C LEU A 115 -12.00 0.53 6.96
N TYR A 116 -13.00 0.05 6.22
CA TYR A 116 -12.87 -0.06 4.77
C TYR A 116 -12.62 1.29 4.12
N MET A 117 -13.38 2.33 4.45
CA MET A 117 -13.17 3.67 3.88
C MET A 117 -11.76 4.20 4.15
N ALA A 118 -11.23 4.02 5.36
CA ALA A 118 -9.87 4.42 5.69
C ALA A 118 -8.83 3.72 4.81
N ILE A 119 -8.98 2.41 4.58
CA ILE A 119 -8.09 1.64 3.71
C ILE A 119 -8.23 2.06 2.23
N TYR A 120 -9.45 2.32 1.76
CA TYR A 120 -9.68 2.83 0.39
C TYR A 120 -9.00 4.19 0.17
N SER A 121 -9.06 5.08 1.17
CA SER A 121 -8.44 6.41 1.10
C SER A 121 -6.91 6.32 1.16
N ASP A 122 -6.34 5.50 2.05
CA ASP A 122 -4.89 5.25 2.13
C ASP A 122 -4.31 4.72 0.80
N LEU A 123 -5.07 3.87 0.12
CA LEU A 123 -4.69 3.32 -1.18
C LEU A 123 -4.93 4.27 -2.36
N GLY A 124 -5.60 5.42 -2.15
CA GLY A 124 -5.95 6.38 -3.20
C GLY A 124 -7.01 5.89 -4.19
N ILE A 125 -7.90 4.99 -3.77
CA ILE A 125 -8.94 4.34 -4.61
C ILE A 125 -10.37 4.60 -4.10
N ASP A 126 -10.57 5.62 -3.29
CA ASP A 126 -11.82 6.02 -2.65
C ASP A 126 -12.78 6.82 -3.56
N LYS A 127 -12.32 7.27 -4.73
CA LYS A 127 -13.09 8.15 -5.65
C LYS A 127 -14.53 7.68 -5.93
N ASN A 128 -14.76 6.37 -6.03
CA ASN A 128 -16.07 5.79 -6.36
C ASN A 128 -16.65 4.95 -5.21
N VAL A 129 -16.08 5.06 -4.01
CA VAL A 129 -16.42 4.21 -2.87
C VAL A 129 -16.83 5.10 -1.71
N ASP A 130 -18.14 5.20 -1.48
CA ASP A 130 -18.70 5.94 -0.36
C ASP A 130 -19.28 5.00 0.73
N LYS A 131 -19.56 5.58 1.90
CA LYS A 131 -20.13 4.86 3.05
C LYS A 131 -21.44 4.13 2.68
N SER A 132 -22.30 4.77 1.88
CA SER A 132 -23.62 4.25 1.49
C SER A 132 -23.51 3.07 0.53
N PHE A 133 -22.55 3.10 -0.39
CA PHE A 133 -22.21 2.00 -1.28
C PHE A 133 -21.69 0.81 -0.49
N LEU A 134 -20.70 1.02 0.38
CA LEU A 134 -20.12 -0.02 1.22
C LEU A 134 -21.15 -0.67 2.13
N LYS A 135 -22.04 0.12 2.76
CA LYS A 135 -23.16 -0.42 3.55
C LYS A 135 -24.06 -1.33 2.73
N ARG A 136 -24.38 -0.96 1.48
CA ARG A 136 -25.23 -1.78 0.60
C ARG A 136 -24.52 -3.05 0.15
N VAL A 137 -23.27 -2.97 -0.27
CA VAL A 137 -22.54 -4.13 -0.79
C VAL A 137 -22.19 -5.13 0.31
N PHE A 138 -21.83 -4.65 1.50
CA PHE A 138 -21.25 -5.50 2.53
C PHE A 138 -22.20 -5.90 3.66
N LEU A 139 -23.32 -5.20 3.84
CA LEU A 139 -24.24 -5.44 4.97
C LEU A 139 -25.63 -5.93 4.55
N TYR A 140 -25.95 -5.94 3.25
CA TYR A 140 -27.29 -6.29 2.78
C TYR A 140 -27.61 -7.80 2.90
N ASP A 141 -26.58 -8.65 3.03
CA ASP A 141 -26.72 -10.12 2.93
C ASP A 141 -26.81 -10.88 4.27
N SER A 142 -27.29 -10.25 5.34
CA SER A 142 -27.46 -10.91 6.66
C SER A 142 -28.93 -11.05 7.08
N ARG A 143 -29.87 -10.73 6.18
CA ARG A 143 -31.32 -10.67 6.49
C ARG A 143 -32.22 -11.59 5.67
N GLN A 144 -31.70 -12.34 4.69
CA GLN A 144 -32.53 -13.20 3.83
C GLN A 144 -32.35 -14.72 4.09
N ASP A 145 -31.31 -15.16 4.79
CA ASP A 145 -31.09 -16.60 5.08
C ASP A 145 -31.86 -17.14 6.31
N LYS A 146 -32.90 -16.43 6.76
CA LYS A 146 -33.76 -16.85 7.89
C LYS A 146 -35.25 -16.83 7.57
N ASN A 147 -35.64 -17.09 6.32
CA ASN A 147 -37.02 -17.46 5.96
C ASN A 147 -37.06 -18.85 5.36
#